data_AF-A0ABC9HHC1-F1
#
_entry.id   AF-A0ABC9HHC1-F1
#
_cell.length_a   1.000
_cell.length_b   1.000
_cell.length_c   1.000
_cell.angle_alpha   90.00
_cell.angle_beta   90.00
_cell.angle_gamma   90.00
#
_symmetry.space_group_name_H-M   'P 1'
#
loop_
_entity.id
_entity.type
_entity.pdbx_description
1 polymer ?
#
loop_
_entity_poly.entity_id
_entity_poly.type
_entity_poly.pdbx_seq_one_letter_code
_entity_poly.pdbx_strand_id
1 'polypeptide(L)'
;MPATLIIPQWDKGSTKQLQCYWHVLHPENQTMNVSIRLSVCVPGDFDNCYLRYVKLYEGIGVNNKPIRIPSDFKTTRFELVTNAVVIRYFGWAAKSPIPMKIDYRK
;
A
#
# COMPACT_ATOMS: atom_id res chain seq x y z
N MET A 1 11.39 11.41 -4.12
CA MET A 1 10.84 10.79 -5.35
C MET A 1 9.44 10.31 -5.03
N PRO A 2 8.40 11.03 -5.46
CA PRO A 2 7.01 10.63 -5.22
C PRO A 2 6.55 9.60 -6.26
N ALA A 3 6.03 8.47 -5.80
CA ALA A 3 5.35 7.47 -6.60
C ALA A 3 3.88 7.37 -6.15
N THR A 4 2.96 7.25 -7.12
CA THR A 4 1.55 6.96 -6.84
C THR A 4 1.22 5.61 -7.45
N LEU A 5 0.86 4.67 -6.59
CA LEU A 5 0.39 3.34 -6.96
C LEU A 5 -1.13 3.33 -6.90
N ILE A 6 -1.76 2.58 -7.78
CA ILE A 6 -3.22 2.55 -7.89
C ILE A 6 -3.67 1.09 -7.77
N ILE A 7 -4.52 0.79 -6.79
CA ILE A 7 -5.30 -0.44 -6.84
C ILE A 7 -6.30 -0.27 -7.98
N PRO A 8 -6.25 -1.13 -9.02
CA PRO A 8 -7.04 -0.93 -10.22
C PRO A 8 -8.53 -0.98 -9.91
N GLN A 9 -9.28 -0.08 -10.55
CA GLN A 9 -10.72 -0.21 -10.68
C GLN A 9 -11.02 -1.31 -11.70
N TRP A 10 -12.09 -2.08 -11.47
CA TRP A 10 -12.65 -2.95 -12.50
C TRP A 10 -14.12 -2.64 -12.74
N ASP A 11 -14.51 -2.54 -13.99
CA ASP A 11 -15.86 -2.14 -14.36
C ASP A 11 -16.86 -3.31 -14.26
N LYS A 12 -18.03 -2.98 -13.70
CA LYS A 12 -19.29 -3.76 -13.57
C LYS A 12 -19.18 -5.29 -13.64
N GLY A 13 -19.33 -5.93 -12.47
CA GLY A 13 -19.70 -7.35 -12.36
C GLY A 13 -18.55 -8.32 -12.06
N SER A 14 -17.31 -7.83 -11.98
CA SER A 14 -16.17 -8.66 -11.60
C SER A 14 -16.18 -8.94 -10.09
N THR A 15 -16.56 -10.16 -9.74
CA THR A 15 -16.33 -10.79 -8.44
C THR A 15 -14.92 -11.40 -8.34
N LYS A 16 -13.97 -10.93 -9.16
CA LYS A 16 -12.63 -11.50 -9.19
C LYS A 16 -11.81 -10.93 -8.04
N GLN A 17 -11.28 -11.84 -7.24
CA GLN A 17 -10.20 -11.52 -6.33
C GLN A 17 -8.98 -11.11 -7.15
N LEU A 18 -8.36 -10.01 -6.74
CA LEU A 18 -7.17 -9.44 -7.31
C LEU A 18 -6.03 -9.60 -6.33
N GLN A 19 -4.88 -9.90 -6.90
CA GLN A 19 -3.63 -9.99 -6.18
C GLN A 19 -2.61 -9.09 -6.88
N CYS A 20 -2.29 -7.97 -6.24
CA CYS A 20 -1.36 -6.97 -6.77
C CYS A 20 -0.11 -6.89 -5.90
N TYR A 21 1.04 -6.75 -6.56
CA TYR A 21 2.33 -6.62 -5.91
C TYR A 21 3.06 -5.43 -6.48
N TRP A 22 3.48 -4.52 -5.61
CA TRP A 22 4.33 -3.40 -5.98
C TRP A 22 5.63 -3.48 -5.19
N HIS A 23 6.73 -3.44 -5.91
CA HIS A 23 8.07 -3.28 -5.36
C HIS A 23 8.54 -1.88 -5.75
N VAL A 24 8.69 -1.02 -4.75
CA VAL A 24 9.18 0.34 -4.95
C VAL A 24 10.59 0.41 -4.40
N LEU A 25 11.54 0.67 -5.28
CA LEU A 25 12.96 0.64 -5.01
C LEU A 25 13.53 2.04 -5.21
N HIS A 26 14.41 2.47 -4.30
CA HIS A 26 15.22 3.64 -4.55
C HIS A 26 16.17 3.36 -5.72
N PRO A 27 16.25 4.23 -6.74
CA PRO A 27 17.03 3.96 -7.96
C PRO A 27 18.52 3.71 -7.67
N GLU A 28 19.07 4.41 -6.68
CA GLU A 28 20.48 4.28 -6.27
C GLU A 28 20.69 3.28 -5.13
N ASN A 29 19.66 2.51 -4.76
CA ASN A 29 19.70 1.56 -3.65
C ASN A 29 20.07 2.19 -2.27
N GLN A 30 19.93 3.50 -2.15
CA GLN A 30 20.23 4.25 -0.93
C GLN A 30 19.08 4.16 0.08
N THR A 31 19.45 3.96 1.34
CA THR A 31 18.52 4.03 2.47
C THR A 31 18.21 5.48 2.82
N MET A 32 16.93 5.85 2.85
CA MET A 32 16.51 7.21 3.21
C MET A 32 15.11 7.22 3.85
N ASN A 33 14.65 8.39 4.25
CA ASN A 33 13.33 8.56 4.84
C ASN A 33 12.25 8.32 3.77
N VAL A 34 11.32 7.40 4.06
CA VAL A 34 10.20 7.07 3.18
C VAL A 34 8.89 7.30 3.91
N SER A 35 8.01 8.08 3.27
CA SER A 35 6.64 8.33 3.72
C SER A 35 5.68 7.54 2.86
N ILE A 36 4.99 6.55 3.44
CA ILE A 36 3.90 5.81 2.81
C ILE A 36 2.58 6.42 3.28
N ARG A 37 1.72 6.80 2.33
CA ARG A 37 0.38 7.35 2.59
C ARG A 37 -0.67 6.53 1.86
N LEU A 38 -1.48 5.84 2.63
CA LEU A 38 -2.63 5.09 2.18
C LEU A 38 -3.87 5.99 2.12
N SER A 39 -4.83 5.65 1.26
CA SER A 39 -6.15 6.27 1.28
C SER A 39 -6.94 5.84 2.53
N VAL A 40 -7.84 6.69 3.01
CA VAL A 40 -8.77 6.31 4.09
C VAL A 40 -9.86 5.37 3.55
N CYS A 41 -10.38 4.49 4.42
CA CYS A 41 -11.58 3.74 4.07
C CYS A 41 -12.81 4.65 4.06
N VAL A 42 -13.84 4.23 3.32
CA VAL A 42 -15.11 4.97 3.28
C VAL A 42 -15.69 5.01 4.70
N PRO A 43 -16.14 6.19 5.20
CA PRO A 43 -16.72 6.30 6.53
C PRO A 43 -17.86 5.29 6.74
N GLY A 44 -17.77 4.50 7.81
CA GLY A 44 -18.78 3.48 8.15
C GLY A 44 -18.60 2.12 7.45
N ASP A 45 -17.71 2.00 6.46
CA ASP A 45 -17.40 0.73 5.80
C ASP A 45 -16.14 0.08 6.40
N PHE A 46 -16.28 -0.44 7.62
CA PHE A 46 -15.20 -1.13 8.31
C PHE A 46 -15.08 -2.61 7.92
N ASP A 47 -16.13 -3.19 7.33
CA ASP A 47 -16.16 -4.61 6.97
C ASP A 47 -15.53 -4.87 5.59
N ASN A 48 -15.71 -3.95 4.62
CA ASN A 48 -15.10 -4.04 3.29
C ASN A 48 -13.92 -3.07 3.09
N CYS A 49 -13.44 -2.46 4.18
CA CYS A 49 -12.29 -1.57 4.17
C CYS A 49 -11.06 -2.21 3.50
N TYR A 50 -10.58 -1.61 2.40
CA TYR A 50 -9.49 -2.15 1.60
C TYR A 50 -8.19 -2.35 2.40
N LEU A 51 -7.99 -1.58 3.49
CA LEU A 51 -6.84 -1.69 4.39
C LEU A 51 -6.73 -3.05 5.07
N ARG A 52 -7.82 -3.83 5.16
CA ARG A 52 -7.79 -5.24 5.61
C ARG A 52 -7.00 -6.15 4.67
N TYR A 53 -6.94 -5.78 3.41
CA TYR A 53 -6.39 -6.57 2.31
C TYR A 53 -5.03 -6.06 1.85
N VAL A 54 -4.59 -4.90 2.35
CA VAL A 54 -3.27 -4.33 2.09
C VAL A 54 -2.27 -4.84 3.12
N LYS A 55 -1.10 -5.25 2.65
CA LYS A 55 0.06 -5.59 3.47
C LYS A 55 1.25 -4.74 3.04
N LEU A 56 1.87 -4.09 4.02
CA LEU A 56 3.06 -3.26 3.85
C LEU A 56 4.29 -3.99 4.38
N TYR A 57 5.41 -3.84 3.69
CA TYR A 57 6.69 -4.35 4.13
C TYR A 57 7.80 -3.34 3.89
N GLU A 58 8.68 -3.23 4.87
CA GLU A 58 9.97 -2.57 4.78
C GLU A 58 10.98 -3.52 4.13
N GLY A 59 11.75 -3.04 3.16
CA GLY A 59 12.71 -3.86 2.42
C GLY A 59 12.06 -4.74 1.35
N ILE A 60 12.89 -5.55 0.68
CA ILE A 60 12.48 -6.51 -0.37
C ILE A 60 13.17 -7.86 -0.15
N GLY A 61 12.56 -8.93 -0.67
CA GLY A 61 13.11 -10.29 -0.61
C GLY A 61 12.86 -10.97 0.74
N VAL A 62 13.75 -11.89 1.11
CA VAL A 62 13.62 -12.74 2.32
C VAL A 62 13.71 -11.96 3.64
N ASN A 63 14.33 -10.77 3.60
CA ASN A 63 14.53 -9.93 4.78
C ASN A 63 13.44 -8.87 4.96
N ASN A 64 12.36 -8.93 4.17
CA ASN A 64 11.33 -7.92 4.26
C ASN A 64 10.61 -8.00 5.62
N LYS A 65 10.42 -6.85 6.27
CA LYS A 65 9.79 -6.77 7.59
C LYS A 65 8.36 -6.27 7.45
N PRO A 66 7.35 -6.97 7.99
CA PRO A 66 5.97 -6.54 7.89
C PRO A 66 5.75 -5.26 8.72
N ILE A 67 5.10 -4.27 8.11
CA ILE A 67 4.63 -3.06 8.80
C ILE A 67 3.17 -3.29 9.19
N ARG A 68 2.88 -3.22 10.49
CA ARG A 68 1.54 -3.47 11.01
C ARG A 68 0.62 -2.28 10.73
N ILE A 69 -0.44 -2.51 9.95
CA ILE A 69 -1.56 -1.57 9.84
C ILE A 69 -2.47 -1.80 11.06
N PRO A 70 -2.77 -0.76 11.86
CA PRO A 70 -3.70 -0.88 12.97
C PRO A 70 -5.10 -1.29 12.53
N SER A 71 -5.77 -2.13 13.34
CA SER A 71 -7.10 -2.66 13.05
C SER A 71 -8.22 -1.62 13.13
N ASP A 72 -7.94 -0.44 13.66
CA ASP A 72 -8.88 0.69 13.66
C ASP A 72 -8.94 1.40 12.29
N PHE A 73 -8.01 1.07 11.38
CA PHE A 73 -7.90 1.64 10.04
C PHE A 73 -7.85 3.18 9.99
N LYS A 74 -7.47 3.82 11.10
CA LYS A 74 -7.31 5.29 11.19
C LYS A 74 -5.92 5.73 10.77
N THR A 75 -4.92 4.91 11.07
CA THR A 75 -3.52 5.20 10.73
C THR A 75 -3.26 4.85 9.27
N THR A 76 -3.16 5.87 8.44
CA THR A 76 -2.90 5.73 6.99
C THR A 76 -1.53 6.25 6.58
N ARG A 77 -0.72 6.74 7.52
CA ARG A 77 0.61 7.28 7.26
C ARG A 77 1.66 6.47 8.01
N PHE A 78 2.70 6.05 7.30
CA PHE A 78 3.81 5.28 7.84
C PHE A 78 5.11 5.94 7.41
N GLU A 79 6.02 6.14 8.36
CA GLU A 79 7.34 6.72 8.13
C GLU A 79 8.37 5.65 8.50
N LEU A 80 9.36 5.45 7.63
CA LEU A 80 10.41 4.46 7.80
C LEU A 80 11.71 4.91 7.14
N VAL A 81 12.81 4.23 7.45
CA VAL A 81 14.13 4.50 6.88
C VAL A 81 14.56 3.27 6.08
N THR A 82 14.40 3.32 4.76
CA THR A 82 14.66 2.16 3.90
C THR A 82 15.03 2.58 2.48
N ASN A 83 15.57 1.63 1.71
CA ASN A 83 15.78 1.74 0.28
C ASN A 83 14.63 1.11 -0.53
N ALA A 84 13.78 0.28 0.09
CA ALA A 84 12.76 -0.49 -0.61
C ALA A 84 11.47 -0.62 0.19
N VAL A 85 10.33 -0.51 -0.49
CA VAL A 85 9.00 -0.76 0.08
C VAL A 85 8.28 -1.78 -0.78
N VAL A 86 7.67 -2.78 -0.14
CA VAL A 86 6.79 -3.73 -0.81
C VAL A 86 5.37 -3.52 -0.33
N ILE A 87 4.45 -3.35 -1.29
CA ILE A 87 3.02 -3.29 -1.04
C ILE A 87 2.36 -4.49 -1.72
N ARG A 88 1.53 -5.20 -0.96
CA ARG A 88 0.74 -6.31 -1.48
C ARG A 88 -0.74 -6.04 -1.21
N TYR A 89 -1.57 -6.32 -2.19
CA TYR A 89 -3.02 -6.24 -2.07
C TYR A 89 -3.63 -7.59 -2.43
N PHE A 90 -4.47 -8.13 -1.55
CA PHE A 90 -5.17 -9.41 -1.75
C PHE A 90 -6.65 -9.21 -1.44
N GLY A 91 -7.39 -8.64 -2.38
CA GLY A 91 -8.77 -8.23 -2.14
C GLY A 91 -9.60 -8.24 -3.41
N TRP A 92 -10.78 -7.64 -3.34
CA TRP A 92 -11.67 -7.54 -4.48
C TRP A 92 -11.29 -6.38 -5.39
N ALA A 93 -11.75 -6.38 -6.63
CA ALA A 93 -11.64 -5.18 -7.46
C ALA A 93 -12.29 -3.99 -6.75
N ALA A 94 -11.58 -2.86 -6.72
CA ALA A 94 -12.11 -1.65 -6.13
C ALA A 94 -13.19 -1.04 -7.06
N LYS A 95 -14.27 -0.51 -6.48
CA LYS A 95 -15.33 0.19 -7.23
C LYS A 95 -14.84 1.49 -7.86
N SER A 96 -13.77 2.06 -7.29
CA SER A 96 -13.08 3.25 -7.76
C SER A 96 -11.58 3.06 -7.54
N PRO A 97 -10.70 3.79 -8.26
CA PRO A 97 -9.26 3.62 -8.12
C PRO A 97 -8.83 4.08 -6.73
N ILE A 98 -8.05 3.26 -6.01
CA ILE A 98 -7.56 3.58 -4.67
C ILE A 98 -6.08 3.96 -4.75
N PRO A 99 -5.71 5.24 -4.58
CA PRO A 99 -4.32 5.67 -4.65
C PRO A 99 -3.57 5.36 -3.35
N MET A 100 -2.32 4.95 -3.50
CA MET A 100 -1.33 4.80 -2.43
C MET A 100 -0.10 5.60 -2.83
N LYS A 101 0.32 6.55 -1.99
CA LYS A 101 1.45 7.44 -2.28
C LYS A 101 2.67 7.00 -1.49
N ILE A 102 3.82 7.00 -2.14
CA ILE A 102 5.12 6.72 -1.52
C ILE A 102 6.04 7.88 -1.88
N ASP A 103 6.69 8.47 -0.89
CA ASP A 103 7.60 9.58 -1.10
C ASP A 103 8.94 9.32 -0.39
N TYR A 104 9.99 9.18 -1.19
CA TYR A 104 11.37 9.14 -0.73
C TYR A 104 11.87 10.57 -0.52
N ARG A 105 12.10 10.95 0.74
CA ARG A 105 12.60 12.27 1.12
C ARG A 105 14.10 12.20 1.35
N LYS A 106 14.81 13.19 0.81
CA LYS A 106 16.20 13.46 1.15
C LYS A 106 16.29 14.02 2.56
#